data_AF-A0A7S1KFM2-F1
#
_entry.id   AF-A0A7S1KFM2-F1
#
_cell.length_a   1.000
_cell.length_b   1.000
_cell.length_c   1.000
_cell.angle_alpha   90.00
_cell.angle_beta   90.00
_cell.angle_gamma   90.00
#
_symmetry.space_group_name_H-M   'P 1'
#
loop_
_entity.id
_entity.type
_entity.pdbx_description
1 polymer ?
#
loop_
_entity_poly.entity_id
_entity_poly.type
_entity_poly.pdbx_seq_one_letter_code
_entity_poly.pdbx_strand_id
1 'polypeptide(L)'
;LGPPLVECVGRVWMRQNEALQQAGEASLTNLPDGVWKASRYLDGLMYLVLTHCFEKLHDHAAGGQLALLMYQKLLLLIRVWKHRPAILASQQWFFKNVKSALKWMCYLVEGQCYVVAAINVGDLLRTALELVQFCRVTQPDVPDHLVRHILILIGNIFSCHSYRFPPAERSQLSEAGMAA
;
A
#
# COMPACT_ATOMS: atom_id res chain seq x y z
N LEU A 1 -3.59 -20.05 10.16
CA LEU A 1 -3.89 -19.82 8.72
C LEU A 1 -3.24 -18.57 8.14
N GLY A 2 -2.82 -17.61 8.97
CA GLY A 2 -2.24 -16.37 8.50
C GLY A 2 -1.03 -16.51 7.57
N PRO A 3 0.08 -17.17 7.98
CA PRO A 3 1.31 -17.16 7.18
C PRO A 3 1.16 -17.74 5.75
N PRO A 4 0.46 -18.87 5.55
CA PRO A 4 0.15 -19.36 4.20
C PRO A 4 -0.70 -18.40 3.36
N LEU A 5 -1.60 -17.64 4.01
CA LEU A 5 -2.43 -16.63 3.33
C LEU A 5 -1.57 -15.46 2.83
N VAL A 6 -0.66 -14.96 3.67
CA VAL A 6 0.27 -13.88 3.29
C VAL A 6 1.21 -14.32 2.17
N GLU A 7 1.71 -15.55 2.22
CA GLU A 7 2.57 -16.10 1.16
C GLU A 7 1.80 -16.24 -0.17
N CYS A 8 0.57 -16.73 -0.13
CA CYS A 8 -0.29 -16.84 -1.31
C CYS A 8 -0.59 -15.46 -1.91
N VAL A 9 -1.01 -14.50 -1.08
CA VAL A 9 -1.25 -13.11 -1.50
C VAL A 9 0.01 -12.49 -2.08
N GLY A 10 1.14 -12.65 -1.40
CA GLY A 10 2.44 -12.14 -1.83
C GLY A 10 2.83 -12.64 -3.21
N ARG A 11 2.68 -13.95 -3.47
CA ARG A 11 2.98 -14.55 -4.80
C ARG A 11 2.10 -14.01 -5.91
N VAL A 12 0.80 -13.85 -5.67
CA VAL A 12 -0.13 -13.30 -6.68
C VAL A 12 0.19 -11.82 -6.95
N TRP A 13 0.56 -11.08 -5.90
CA TRP A 13 0.94 -9.68 -6.00
C TRP A 13 2.26 -9.47 -6.76
N MET A 14 3.26 -10.32 -6.49
CA MET A 14 4.53 -10.32 -7.21
C MET A 14 4.31 -10.57 -8.69
N ARG A 15 3.55 -11.62 -9.06
CA ARG A 15 3.23 -11.90 -10.47
C ARG A 15 2.49 -10.76 -11.14
N GLN A 16 1.58 -10.08 -10.42
CA GLN A 16 0.90 -8.90 -10.95
C GLN A 16 1.89 -7.77 -11.20
N ASN A 17 2.78 -7.48 -10.24
CA ASN A 17 3.79 -6.43 -10.37
C ASN A 17 4.80 -6.74 -11.49
N GLU A 18 5.25 -7.98 -11.61
CA GLU A 18 6.13 -8.46 -12.69
C GLU A 18 5.46 -8.29 -14.06
N ALA A 19 4.20 -8.71 -14.20
CA ALA A 19 3.45 -8.55 -15.44
C ALA A 19 3.29 -7.07 -15.83
N LEU A 20 3.04 -6.20 -14.84
CA LEU A 20 2.94 -4.76 -15.05
C LEU A 20 4.30 -4.15 -15.43
N GLN A 21 5.40 -4.60 -14.82
CA GLN A 21 6.76 -4.15 -15.17
C GLN A 21 7.16 -4.61 -16.58
N GLN A 22 6.88 -5.87 -16.93
CA GLN A 22 7.21 -6.46 -18.22
C GLN A 22 6.40 -5.89 -19.39
N ALA A 23 5.14 -5.51 -19.15
CA ALA A 23 4.32 -4.86 -20.17
C ALA A 23 4.91 -3.52 -20.63
N GLY A 24 5.79 -2.90 -19.83
CA GLY A 24 6.36 -1.59 -20.10
C GLY A 24 5.31 -0.48 -20.06
N GLU A 25 5.75 0.76 -19.90
CA GLU A 25 4.85 1.91 -19.66
C GLU A 25 3.87 2.17 -20.83
N ALA A 26 4.23 1.78 -22.05
CA ALA A 26 3.43 1.98 -23.26
C ALA A 26 2.29 0.96 -23.43
N SER A 27 2.35 -0.22 -22.79
CA SER A 27 1.37 -1.31 -22.99
C SER A 27 0.43 -1.52 -21.80
N LEU A 28 0.58 -0.71 -20.74
CA LEU A 28 -0.23 -0.83 -19.51
C LEU A 28 -1.73 -0.62 -19.76
N THR A 29 -2.11 0.22 -20.72
CA THR A 29 -3.52 0.42 -21.11
C THR A 29 -4.09 -0.75 -21.92
N ASN A 30 -3.22 -1.60 -22.46
CA ASN A 30 -3.56 -2.77 -23.28
C ASN A 30 -3.39 -4.09 -22.51
N LEU A 31 -3.15 -4.00 -21.20
CA LEU A 31 -3.05 -5.20 -20.38
C LEU A 31 -4.37 -5.96 -20.40
N PRO A 32 -4.33 -7.31 -20.50
CA PRO A 32 -5.53 -8.11 -20.50
C PRO A 32 -6.38 -7.82 -19.26
N ASP A 33 -7.69 -7.76 -19.42
CA ASP A 33 -8.67 -7.59 -18.33
C ASP A 33 -8.39 -8.51 -17.12
N GLY A 34 -7.83 -9.69 -17.36
CA GLY A 34 -7.41 -10.64 -16.33
C GLY A 34 -6.41 -10.07 -15.32
N VAL A 35 -5.48 -9.20 -15.74
CA VAL A 35 -4.46 -8.58 -14.86
C VAL A 35 -5.09 -7.58 -13.91
N TRP A 36 -6.09 -6.82 -14.38
CA TRP A 36 -6.81 -5.87 -13.55
C TRP A 36 -7.86 -6.54 -12.66
N LYS A 37 -8.51 -7.61 -13.14
CA LYS A 37 -9.39 -8.46 -12.33
C LYS A 37 -8.61 -9.15 -11.19
N ALA A 38 -7.38 -9.60 -11.44
CA ALA A 38 -6.50 -10.15 -10.40
C ALA A 38 -6.31 -9.18 -9.23
N SER A 39 -6.24 -7.86 -9.51
CA SER A 39 -6.17 -6.82 -8.48
C SER A 39 -7.35 -6.83 -7.50
N ARG A 40 -8.55 -7.19 -7.96
CA ARG A 40 -9.76 -7.23 -7.13
C ARG A 40 -9.81 -8.47 -6.24
N TYR A 41 -9.30 -9.60 -6.72
CA TYR A 41 -9.13 -10.77 -5.87
C TYR A 41 -8.10 -10.51 -4.77
N LEU A 42 -7.04 -9.78 -5.09
CA LEU A 42 -6.06 -9.32 -4.11
C LEU A 42 -6.68 -8.39 -3.06
N ASP A 43 -7.62 -7.51 -3.42
CA ASP A 43 -8.37 -6.71 -2.44
C ASP A 43 -9.17 -7.57 -1.45
N GLY A 44 -9.86 -8.61 -1.95
CA GLY A 44 -10.62 -9.53 -1.11
C GLY A 44 -9.74 -10.32 -0.16
N LEU A 45 -8.56 -10.75 -0.62
CA LEU A 45 -7.61 -11.45 0.24
C LEU A 45 -6.96 -10.51 1.26
N MET A 46 -6.64 -9.26 0.89
CA MET A 46 -6.15 -8.25 1.85
C MET A 46 -7.16 -7.94 2.94
N TYR A 47 -8.45 -7.89 2.59
CA TYR A 47 -9.51 -7.78 3.58
C TYR A 47 -9.42 -8.92 4.59
N LEU A 48 -9.42 -10.17 4.13
CA LEU A 48 -9.33 -11.36 5.00
C LEU A 48 -8.07 -11.35 5.88
N VAL A 49 -6.91 -10.99 5.31
CA VAL A 49 -5.64 -10.88 6.06
C VAL A 49 -5.78 -9.87 7.20
N LEU A 50 -6.30 -8.68 6.90
CA LEU A 50 -6.32 -7.54 7.84
C LEU A 50 -7.48 -7.58 8.84
N THR A 51 -8.62 -8.21 8.50
CA THR A 51 -9.80 -8.23 9.38
C THR A 51 -10.02 -9.55 10.10
N HIS A 52 -9.54 -10.68 9.57
CA HIS A 52 -9.90 -12.00 10.11
C HIS A 52 -8.71 -12.89 10.48
N CYS A 53 -7.51 -12.63 9.96
CA CYS A 53 -6.42 -13.60 10.07
C CYS A 53 -5.19 -13.11 10.85
N PHE A 54 -5.07 -11.81 11.15
CA PHE A 54 -3.91 -11.28 11.88
C PHE A 54 -4.22 -10.05 12.73
N GLU A 55 -4.43 -10.25 14.03
CA GLU A 55 -4.32 -9.15 15.00
C GLU A 55 -2.87 -8.64 15.14
N LYS A 56 -1.87 -9.49 14.83
CA LYS A 56 -0.45 -9.20 14.99
C LYS A 56 0.36 -9.48 13.72
N LEU A 57 0.03 -8.81 12.63
CA LEU A 57 0.75 -8.98 11.37
C LEU A 57 2.26 -8.63 11.51
N HIS A 58 2.60 -7.77 12.46
CA HIS A 58 3.97 -7.39 12.82
C HIS A 58 4.81 -8.50 13.47
N ASP A 59 4.19 -9.52 14.05
CA ASP A 59 4.90 -10.67 14.64
C ASP A 59 5.41 -11.64 13.58
N HIS A 60 5.05 -11.42 12.31
CA HIS A 60 5.41 -12.28 11.19
C HIS A 60 6.33 -11.56 10.22
N ALA A 61 7.46 -12.19 9.88
CA ALA A 61 8.40 -11.67 8.87
C ALA A 61 7.73 -11.39 7.51
N ALA A 62 6.70 -12.15 7.15
CA ALA A 62 5.93 -11.97 5.93
C ALA A 62 5.02 -10.72 5.96
N GLY A 63 4.69 -10.19 7.14
CA GLY A 63 3.90 -8.97 7.30
C GLY A 63 4.58 -7.77 6.66
N GLY A 64 5.86 -7.53 6.99
CA GLY A 64 6.62 -6.42 6.42
C GLY A 64 6.74 -6.50 4.89
N GLN A 65 6.89 -7.70 4.36
CA GLN A 65 6.88 -7.95 2.91
C GLN A 65 5.55 -7.59 2.27
N LEU A 66 4.42 -7.89 2.92
CA LEU A 66 3.09 -7.52 2.43
C LEU A 66 2.91 -6.00 2.33
N ALA A 67 3.36 -5.26 3.35
CA ALA A 67 3.33 -3.80 3.31
C ALA A 67 4.22 -3.26 2.18
N LEU A 68 5.43 -3.80 2.02
CA LEU A 68 6.33 -3.42 0.93
C LEU A 68 5.71 -3.67 -0.45
N LEU A 69 5.06 -4.83 -0.67
CA LEU A 69 4.38 -5.15 -1.93
C LEU A 69 3.21 -4.20 -2.23
N MET A 70 2.44 -3.84 -1.21
CA MET A 70 1.37 -2.84 -1.34
C MET A 70 1.95 -1.47 -1.73
N TYR A 71 3.04 -1.05 -1.08
CA TYR A 71 3.72 0.20 -1.38
C TYR A 71 4.28 0.22 -2.81
N GLN A 72 4.92 -0.87 -3.23
CA GLN A 72 5.44 -1.01 -4.60
C GLN A 72 4.33 -0.92 -5.65
N LYS A 73 3.14 -1.50 -5.39
CA LYS A 73 1.99 -1.34 -6.29
C LYS A 73 1.51 0.10 -6.36
N LEU A 74 1.46 0.81 -5.23
CA LEU A 74 1.10 2.22 -5.21
C LEU A 74 2.10 3.05 -6.05
N LEU A 75 3.40 2.84 -5.86
CA LEU A 75 4.45 3.49 -6.66
C LEU A 75 4.31 3.20 -8.15
N LEU A 76 4.03 1.95 -8.49
CA LEU A 76 3.81 1.54 -9.87
C LEU A 76 2.61 2.28 -10.46
N LEU A 77 1.45 2.26 -9.81
CA LEU A 77 0.24 2.97 -10.25
C LEU A 77 0.49 4.48 -10.44
N ILE A 78 1.27 5.10 -9.55
CA ILE A 78 1.71 6.50 -9.68
C ILE A 78 2.59 6.69 -10.91
N ARG A 79 3.55 5.79 -11.15
CA ARG A 79 4.41 5.85 -12.33
C ARG A 79 3.60 5.75 -13.62
N VAL A 80 2.62 4.84 -13.67
CA VAL A 80 1.69 4.70 -14.80
C VAL A 80 0.93 6.01 -15.03
N TRP A 81 0.40 6.60 -13.94
CA TRP A 81 -0.27 7.90 -13.98
C TRP A 81 0.61 8.97 -14.61
N LYS A 82 1.82 9.16 -14.09
CA LYS A 82 2.77 10.20 -14.52
C LYS A 82 3.04 10.16 -16.03
N HIS A 83 3.11 8.97 -16.62
CA HIS A 83 3.43 8.80 -18.03
C HIS A 83 2.24 9.02 -18.96
N ARG A 84 1.02 8.72 -18.54
CA ARG A 84 -0.19 8.78 -19.39
C ARG A 84 -1.41 9.36 -18.67
N PRO A 85 -1.33 10.59 -18.10
CA PRO A 85 -2.40 11.13 -17.26
C PRO A 85 -3.73 11.28 -18.02
N ALA A 86 -3.70 11.80 -19.25
CA ALA A 86 -4.90 12.04 -20.05
C ALA A 86 -5.66 10.74 -20.41
N ILE A 87 -4.93 9.66 -20.73
CA ILE A 87 -5.56 8.38 -21.07
C ILE A 87 -6.20 7.78 -19.82
N LEU A 88 -5.46 7.75 -18.71
CA LEU A 88 -5.91 7.12 -17.47
C LEU A 88 -7.03 7.89 -16.75
N ALA A 89 -7.12 9.20 -16.96
CA ALA A 89 -8.23 10.03 -16.48
C ALA A 89 -9.59 9.57 -17.01
N SER A 90 -9.63 8.93 -18.19
CA SER A 90 -10.85 8.34 -18.74
C SER A 90 -11.17 6.94 -18.17
N GLN A 91 -10.23 6.31 -17.46
CA GLN A 91 -10.27 4.90 -17.12
C GLN A 91 -10.77 4.66 -15.70
N GLN A 92 -12.07 4.35 -15.55
CA GLN A 92 -12.68 4.15 -14.23
C GLN A 92 -12.03 3.01 -13.41
N TRP A 93 -11.50 1.98 -14.07
CA TRP A 93 -10.80 0.87 -13.40
C TRP A 93 -9.52 1.35 -12.72
N PHE A 94 -8.81 2.32 -13.28
CA PHE A 94 -7.53 2.80 -12.78
C PHE A 94 -7.71 3.48 -11.43
N PHE A 95 -8.66 4.42 -11.35
CA PHE A 95 -9.00 5.08 -10.08
C PHE A 95 -9.51 4.12 -9.02
N LYS A 96 -10.26 3.07 -9.39
CA LYS A 96 -10.67 2.01 -8.45
C LYS A 96 -9.46 1.27 -7.87
N ASN A 97 -8.42 1.03 -8.67
CA ASN A 97 -7.17 0.39 -8.23
C ASN A 97 -6.36 1.30 -7.31
N VAL A 98 -6.19 2.58 -7.68
CA VAL A 98 -5.50 3.58 -6.84
C VAL A 98 -6.22 3.73 -5.51
N LYS A 99 -7.55 3.87 -5.51
CA LYS A 99 -8.37 3.95 -4.30
C LYS A 99 -8.15 2.73 -3.41
N SER A 100 -8.14 1.53 -3.99
CA SER A 100 -7.99 0.32 -3.21
C SER A 100 -6.60 0.19 -2.59
N ALA A 101 -5.54 0.47 -3.35
CA ALA A 101 -4.18 0.49 -2.85
C ALA A 101 -4.01 1.52 -1.71
N LEU A 102 -4.56 2.73 -1.88
CA LEU A 102 -4.57 3.75 -0.83
C LEU A 102 -5.33 3.29 0.41
N LYS A 103 -6.53 2.74 0.24
CA LYS A 103 -7.35 2.23 1.36
C LYS A 103 -6.57 1.21 2.19
N TRP A 104 -5.97 0.21 1.55
CA TRP A 104 -5.21 -0.81 2.27
C TRP A 104 -3.95 -0.27 2.92
N MET A 105 -3.28 0.69 2.27
CA MET A 105 -2.16 1.40 2.90
C MET A 105 -2.60 2.17 4.14
N CYS A 106 -3.74 2.88 4.10
CA CYS A 106 -4.29 3.55 5.28
C CYS A 106 -4.53 2.57 6.43
N TYR A 107 -5.14 1.41 6.15
CA TYR A 107 -5.36 0.36 7.15
C TYR A 107 -4.06 -0.19 7.74
N LEU A 108 -3.05 -0.44 6.91
CA LEU A 108 -1.74 -0.92 7.37
C LEU A 108 -1.05 0.12 8.26
N VAL A 109 -1.09 1.39 7.89
CA VAL A 109 -0.50 2.48 8.66
C VAL A 109 -1.26 2.67 9.98
N GLU A 110 -2.59 2.74 9.95
CA GLU A 110 -3.43 2.97 11.13
C GLU A 110 -3.36 1.84 12.16
N GLY A 111 -3.54 0.60 11.71
CA GLY A 111 -3.72 -0.56 12.59
C GLY A 111 -2.48 -1.42 12.78
N GLN A 112 -1.47 -1.28 11.92
CA GLN A 112 -0.31 -2.19 11.85
C GLN A 112 1.00 -1.41 11.62
N CYS A 113 1.17 -0.27 12.30
CA CYS A 113 2.29 0.66 12.09
C CYS A 113 3.69 0.01 12.12
N TYR A 114 3.90 -1.04 12.93
CA TYR A 114 5.17 -1.79 12.99
C TYR A 114 5.48 -2.55 11.70
N VAL A 115 4.45 -3.00 10.97
CA VAL A 115 4.60 -3.64 9.66
C VAL A 115 5.09 -2.64 8.63
N VAL A 116 4.64 -1.38 8.77
CA VAL A 116 5.06 -0.27 7.93
C VAL A 116 6.51 0.14 8.19
N ALA A 117 7.16 -0.30 9.27
CA ALA A 117 8.60 -0.08 9.48
C ALA A 117 9.47 -0.70 8.35
N ALA A 118 8.97 -1.73 7.66
CA ALA A 118 9.61 -2.27 6.47
C ALA A 118 9.58 -1.29 5.27
N ILE A 119 8.74 -0.27 5.34
CA ILE A 119 8.69 0.87 4.43
C ILE A 119 9.37 2.04 5.16
N ASN A 120 10.25 2.76 4.47
CA ASN A 120 10.69 4.04 5.01
C ASN A 120 9.49 4.99 5.08
N VAL A 121 9.04 5.32 6.30
CA VAL A 121 7.85 6.16 6.53
C VAL A 121 8.00 7.54 5.86
N GLY A 122 9.22 8.06 5.76
CA GLY A 122 9.52 9.30 5.04
C GLY A 122 9.29 9.17 3.53
N ASP A 123 9.62 8.02 2.94
CA ASP A 123 9.36 7.76 1.52
C ASP A 123 7.86 7.58 1.25
N LEU A 124 7.13 6.94 2.19
CA LEU A 124 5.68 6.83 2.11
C LEU A 124 5.01 8.21 2.20
N LEU A 125 5.46 9.07 3.11
CA LEU A 125 5.00 10.47 3.22
C LEU A 125 5.28 11.26 1.94
N ARG A 126 6.50 11.17 1.41
CA ARG A 126 6.87 11.80 0.14
C ARG A 126 5.95 11.35 -0.99
N THR A 127 5.69 10.05 -1.07
CA THR A 127 4.79 9.46 -2.08
C THR A 127 3.37 10.00 -1.94
N ALA A 128 2.86 10.12 -0.72
CA ALA A 128 1.54 10.66 -0.45
C ALA A 128 1.44 12.16 -0.82
N LEU A 129 2.47 12.95 -0.53
CA LEU A 129 2.54 14.36 -0.92
C LEU A 129 2.64 14.55 -2.44
N GLU A 130 3.41 13.70 -3.13
CA GLU A 130 3.46 13.66 -4.59
C GLU A 130 2.06 13.40 -5.16
N LEU A 131 1.32 12.44 -4.62
CA LEU A 131 -0.06 12.17 -5.02
C LEU A 131 -0.98 13.39 -4.88
N VAL A 132 -0.85 14.17 -3.79
CA VAL A 132 -1.62 15.43 -3.65
C VAL A 132 -1.27 16.42 -4.76
N GLN A 133 0.01 16.60 -5.06
CA GLN A 133 0.45 17.49 -6.15
C GLN A 133 -0.10 17.02 -7.49
N PHE A 134 -0.08 15.72 -7.77
CA PHE A 134 -0.66 15.16 -9.00
C PHE A 134 -2.17 15.38 -9.06
N CYS A 135 -2.90 15.13 -7.98
CA CYS A 135 -4.33 15.37 -7.94
C CYS A 135 -4.68 16.83 -8.25
N ARG A 136 -3.89 17.78 -7.76
CA ARG A 136 -4.07 19.22 -8.03
C ARG A 136 -3.82 19.58 -9.49
N VAL A 137 -2.78 19.04 -10.13
CA VAL A 137 -2.45 19.35 -11.54
C VAL A 137 -3.46 18.71 -12.51
N THR A 138 -4.04 17.57 -12.14
CA THR A 138 -4.95 16.79 -13.01
C THR A 138 -6.43 17.17 -12.83
N GLN A 139 -6.75 18.26 -12.09
CA GLN A 139 -8.14 18.72 -11.97
C GLN A 139 -8.68 19.24 -13.31
N PRO A 140 -9.97 18.99 -13.64
CA PRO A 140 -11.06 18.50 -12.77
C PRO A 140 -11.28 16.98 -12.73
N ASP A 141 -10.45 16.17 -13.39
CA ASP A 141 -10.76 14.76 -13.66
C ASP A 141 -10.48 13.79 -12.49
N VAL A 142 -10.08 14.31 -11.33
CA VAL A 142 -9.72 13.51 -10.16
C VAL A 142 -10.90 13.35 -9.21
N PRO A 143 -11.32 12.12 -8.89
CA PRO A 143 -12.38 11.89 -7.91
C PRO A 143 -12.03 12.36 -6.49
N ASP A 144 -12.93 13.12 -5.85
CA ASP A 144 -12.77 13.64 -4.46
C ASP A 144 -12.40 12.58 -3.42
N HIS A 145 -12.97 11.38 -3.58
CA HIS A 145 -12.71 10.29 -2.65
C HIS A 145 -11.23 9.84 -2.66
N LEU A 146 -10.49 10.03 -3.75
CA LEU A 146 -9.05 9.75 -3.79
C LEU A 146 -8.28 10.76 -2.97
N VAL A 147 -8.56 12.05 -3.16
CA VAL A 147 -7.97 13.13 -2.38
C VAL A 147 -8.19 12.88 -0.89
N ARG A 148 -9.42 12.50 -0.49
CA ARG A 148 -9.73 12.14 0.90
C ARG A 148 -8.88 10.98 1.42
N HIS A 149 -8.68 9.91 0.64
CA HIS A 149 -7.86 8.77 1.10
C HIS A 149 -6.38 9.13 1.20
N ILE A 150 -5.86 10.00 0.33
CA ILE A 150 -4.49 10.51 0.42
C ILE A 150 -4.31 11.32 1.71
N LEU A 151 -5.27 12.19 2.04
CA LEU A 151 -5.23 12.97 3.29
C LEU A 151 -5.32 12.09 4.53
N ILE A 152 -6.16 11.05 4.51
CA ILE A 152 -6.22 10.05 5.59
C ILE A 152 -4.87 9.35 5.74
N LEU A 153 -4.26 8.91 4.63
CA LEU A 153 -2.94 8.27 4.66
C LEU A 153 -1.89 9.19 5.31
N ILE A 154 -1.86 10.47 4.91
CA ILE A 154 -0.94 11.47 5.49
C ILE A 154 -1.19 11.61 7.00
N GLY A 155 -2.45 11.73 7.42
CA GLY A 155 -2.81 11.78 8.84
C GLY A 155 -2.33 10.56 9.61
N ASN A 156 -2.58 9.36 9.09
CA ASN A 156 -2.16 8.10 9.70
C ASN A 156 -0.63 7.98 9.79
N ILE A 157 0.11 8.47 8.78
CA ILE A 157 1.58 8.51 8.79
C ILE A 157 2.08 9.41 9.93
N PHE A 158 1.49 10.59 10.10
CA PHE A 158 1.84 11.48 11.20
C PHE A 158 1.56 10.84 12.56
N SER A 159 0.46 10.10 12.71
CA SER A 159 0.16 9.33 13.92
C SER A 159 1.12 8.16 14.15
N CYS A 160 1.70 7.59 13.08
CA CYS A 160 2.68 6.49 13.17
C CYS A 160 4.05 6.91 13.68
N HIS A 161 4.46 8.17 13.51
CA HIS A 161 5.76 8.66 14.00
C HIS A 161 5.95 8.51 15.52
N SER A 162 4.87 8.27 16.26
CA SER A 162 4.84 7.96 17.69
C SER A 162 5.40 6.57 18.05
N TYR A 163 5.49 5.65 17.09
CA TYR A 163 5.82 4.24 17.33
C TYR A 163 7.25 3.92 16.89
N ARG A 164 8.24 4.41 17.65
CA ARG A 164 9.67 4.22 17.35
C ARG A 164 10.22 2.82 17.60
N PHE A 165 9.49 1.93 18.30
CA PHE A 165 9.99 0.61 18.67
C PHE A 165 8.90 -0.46 18.62
N PRO A 166 9.11 -1.61 17.92
CA PRO A 166 8.24 -2.77 18.02
C PRO A 166 8.06 -3.20 19.48
N PRO A 167 6.92 -3.82 19.86
CA PRO A 167 6.63 -4.20 21.24
C PRO A 167 7.74 -5.07 21.87
N ALA A 168 8.37 -5.94 21.07
CA ALA A 168 9.46 -6.81 21.52
C ALA A 168 10.72 -6.03 21.99
N GLU A 169 11.04 -4.90 21.35
CA GLU A 169 12.17 -4.04 21.76
C GLU A 169 11.83 -3.21 23.01
N ARG A 170 10.54 -2.89 23.24
CA ARG A 170 10.10 -2.21 24.47
C ARG A 170 10.28 -3.08 25.70
N SER A 171 10.00 -4.38 25.60
CA SER A 171 10.21 -5.33 26.71
C SER A 171 11.69 -5.41 27.10
N GLN A 172 12.60 -5.44 26.12
CA GLN A 172 14.05 -5.47 26.37
C GLN A 172 14.60 -4.15 26.92
N LEU A 173 14.10 -3.00 26.44
CA LEU A 173 14.47 -1.68 26.97
C LEU A 173 13.94 -1.45 28.39
N SER A 174 12.77 -2.01 28.73
CA SER A 174 12.21 -1.98 30.09
C SER A 174 13.04 -2.81 31.07
N GLU A 175 13.53 -3.98 30.66
CA GLU A 175 14.38 -4.84 31.49
C GLU A 175 15.78 -4.23 31.68
N ALA A 176 16.35 -3.62 30.64
CA ALA A 176 17.64 -2.93 30.73
C ALA A 176 17.60 -1.66 31.61
N GLY A 177 16.47 -0.95 31.64
CA GLY A 177 16.28 0.24 32.47
C GLY A 177 15.96 -0.03 33.94
N MET A 178 15.60 -1.27 34.30
CA MET A 178 15.42 -1.71 35.69
C MET A 178 16.68 -2.35 36.29
N ALA A 179 17.71 -2.58 35.47
CA ALA A 179 18.98 -3.19 35.87
C ALA A 179 20.12 -2.17 36.10
N ALA A 180 19.84 -0.86 36.01
CA ALA A 180 20.77 0.24 36.23
C ALA A 180 20.36 1.06 37.46
#